data_AF-A0A813GJC9-F1
#
_entry.id   AF-A0A813GJC9-F1
#
_cell.length_a   1.000
_cell.length_b   1.000
_cell.length_c   1.000
_cell.angle_alpha   90.00
_cell.angle_beta   90.00
_cell.angle_gamma   90.00
#
_symmetry.space_group_name_H-M   'P 1'
#
loop_
_entity.id
_entity.type
_entity.pdbx_description
1 polymer ?
#
loop_
_entity_poly.entity_id
_entity_poly.type
_entity_poly.pdbx_seq_one_letter_code
_entity_poly.pdbx_strand_id
1 'polypeptide(L)'
;MGCGPSKPTTSAAPAASVLAPEASPTLPSHADVKTSSDALVADVAPTDADAAMPAAKLANDGEAVQDVPAAAEAGALQTSIASRPRAQGETTSRVLPRPIGWQEEGILLPHEGIRFMMGELSEAVRVMDAKAAWKWENLATWYQDYFYDVVHHHHEGEEQIYFPWLQTRGTIPAKIAADHPELMRAMDELRDMLATGALKPAGERAELLAKVRERVAAFVEDMHQHLAEEEELIPKLLREGGFTHEEEGAIVEQIMASLSLDTLKKTLPVVLHGFKLWAGEERAEAFVAELLPLPIRLLYQNFWSVDFQQRHLGLVASLPEEVDVNPFASRGLLCG
;
A
#
# COMPACT_ATOMS: atom_id res chain seq x y z
N MET A 1 46.07 53.46 47.20
CA MET A 1 46.79 54.30 46.21
C MET A 1 47.15 53.42 45.03
N GLY A 2 46.87 53.86 43.80
CA GLY A 2 47.31 53.19 42.57
C GLY A 2 46.22 52.49 41.75
N CYS A 3 45.18 53.21 41.34
CA CYS A 3 44.39 52.83 40.15
C CYS A 3 45.19 53.19 38.89
N GLY A 4 45.42 52.22 38.02
CA GLY A 4 45.95 52.43 36.67
C GLY A 4 45.02 51.77 35.65
N PRO A 5 44.52 52.50 34.63
CA PRO A 5 43.61 51.94 33.63
C PRO A 5 44.39 51.22 32.52
N SER A 6 43.99 49.98 32.24
CA SER A 6 44.47 49.22 31.08
C SER A 6 43.62 49.53 29.84
N LYS A 7 44.31 49.81 28.74
CA LYS A 7 43.75 50.19 27.43
C LYS A 7 42.92 49.06 26.79
N PRO A 8 41.90 49.39 25.97
CA PRO A 8 41.24 48.41 25.11
C PRO A 8 42.02 48.22 23.81
N THR A 9 42.31 46.95 23.48
CA THR A 9 42.80 46.52 22.16
C THR A 9 41.61 46.27 21.23
N THR A 10 41.44 47.13 20.23
CA THR A 10 40.60 46.91 19.06
C THR A 10 41.36 46.05 18.05
N SER A 11 40.91 44.81 17.86
CA SER A 11 41.37 43.96 16.74
C SER A 11 40.39 44.10 15.58
N ALA A 12 40.91 44.59 14.45
CA ALA A 12 40.20 44.69 13.19
C ALA A 12 39.92 43.29 12.61
N ALA A 13 38.68 43.08 12.15
CA ALA A 13 38.30 41.96 11.30
C ALA A 13 38.62 42.28 9.83
N PRO A 14 39.07 41.30 9.02
CA PRO A 14 39.27 41.50 7.60
C PRO A 14 37.93 41.52 6.85
N ALA A 15 37.87 42.37 5.82
CA ALA A 15 36.75 42.50 4.90
C ALA A 15 36.46 41.18 4.18
N ALA A 16 35.21 40.72 4.27
CA ALA A 16 34.69 39.65 3.43
C ALA A 16 34.43 40.19 2.01
N SER A 17 35.11 39.58 1.04
CA SER A 17 34.88 39.78 -0.38
C SER A 17 33.50 39.27 -0.77
N VAL A 18 32.69 40.15 -1.35
CA VAL A 18 31.42 39.82 -2.01
C VAL A 18 31.76 39.02 -3.27
N LEU A 19 31.52 37.71 -3.23
CA LEU A 19 31.46 36.88 -4.45
C LEU A 19 29.99 36.82 -4.90
N ALA A 20 29.82 37.01 -6.21
CA ALA A 20 28.56 36.99 -6.92
C ALA A 20 27.86 35.62 -6.79
N PRO A 21 26.52 35.55 -6.93
CA PRO A 21 25.79 34.30 -6.90
C PRO A 21 26.19 33.42 -8.09
N GLU A 22 26.71 32.23 -7.80
CA GLU A 22 26.83 31.16 -8.79
C GLU A 22 25.42 30.74 -9.24
N ALA A 23 25.26 30.62 -10.55
CA ALA A 23 24.02 30.22 -11.18
C ALA A 23 23.70 28.76 -10.79
N SER A 24 22.48 28.55 -10.28
CA SER A 24 21.92 27.23 -10.07
C SER A 24 21.94 26.43 -11.38
N PRO A 25 22.32 25.14 -11.35
CA PRO A 25 22.27 24.29 -12.53
C PRO A 25 20.82 24.12 -12.98
N THR A 26 20.55 24.53 -14.22
CA THR A 26 19.30 24.32 -14.93
C THR A 26 19.10 22.82 -15.13
N LEU A 27 18.00 22.28 -14.60
CA LEU A 27 17.54 20.92 -14.92
C LEU A 27 17.23 20.84 -16.42
N PRO A 28 17.61 19.75 -17.11
CA PRO A 28 17.29 19.56 -18.51
C PRO A 28 15.78 19.45 -18.73
N SER A 29 15.26 20.29 -19.61
CA SER A 29 13.91 20.27 -20.15
C SER A 29 13.60 18.93 -20.82
N HIS A 30 12.57 18.22 -20.36
CA HIS A 30 12.01 17.01 -20.98
C HIS A 30 11.25 17.34 -22.27
N ALA A 31 11.99 17.79 -23.28
CA ALA A 31 11.49 17.92 -24.65
C ALA A 31 12.57 17.42 -25.61
N ASP A 32 12.68 16.10 -25.73
CA ASP A 32 13.08 15.36 -26.96
C ASP A 32 13.31 13.88 -26.63
N VAL A 33 12.23 13.13 -26.40
CA VAL A 33 12.26 11.67 -26.58
C VAL A 33 11.59 11.38 -27.91
N LYS A 34 12.40 11.49 -28.98
CA LYS A 34 12.04 10.98 -30.30
C LYS A 34 12.22 9.47 -30.30
N THR A 35 11.12 8.79 -30.57
CA THR A 35 11.01 7.39 -30.97
C THR A 35 12.09 7.00 -31.99
N SER A 36 12.96 6.06 -31.61
CA SER A 36 13.75 5.24 -32.54
C SER A 36 13.78 3.82 -32.00
N SER A 37 12.76 3.06 -32.35
CA SER A 37 12.73 1.61 -32.24
C SER A 37 12.90 1.05 -33.64
N ASP A 38 14.15 0.95 -34.09
CA ASP A 38 14.52 0.16 -35.26
C ASP A 38 15.87 -0.51 -34.99
N ALA A 39 15.93 -1.79 -35.36
CA ALA A 39 17.08 -2.69 -35.38
C ALA A 39 17.49 -3.38 -34.06
N LEU A 40 16.94 -4.58 -33.82
CA LEU A 40 17.69 -5.83 -33.65
C LEU A 40 16.72 -7.02 -33.50
N VAL A 41 16.37 -7.65 -34.63
CA VAL A 41 15.78 -8.99 -34.66
C VAL A 41 16.79 -9.89 -35.34
N ALA A 42 17.34 -10.83 -34.59
CA ALA A 42 18.13 -11.94 -35.10
C ALA A 42 17.27 -13.22 -35.05
N ASP A 43 17.09 -13.80 -36.24
CA ASP A 43 16.83 -15.20 -36.57
C ASP A 43 16.12 -16.10 -35.54
N VAL A 44 14.82 -16.34 -35.77
CA VAL A 44 14.14 -17.58 -35.40
C VAL A 44 13.39 -18.09 -36.62
N ALA A 45 13.67 -19.34 -36.99
CA ALA A 45 13.14 -20.02 -38.16
C ALA A 45 11.60 -20.20 -38.13
N PRO A 46 10.93 -20.32 -39.29
CA PRO A 46 9.48 -20.37 -39.37
C PRO A 46 8.96 -21.78 -39.06
N THR A 47 7.91 -21.88 -38.25
CA THR A 47 7.03 -23.04 -38.20
C THR A 47 5.69 -22.65 -38.78
N ASP A 48 5.34 -23.28 -39.90
CA ASP A 48 4.05 -23.22 -40.56
C ASP A 48 2.93 -23.71 -39.63
N ALA A 49 1.89 -22.89 -39.46
CA ALA A 49 0.55 -23.33 -39.11
C ALA A 49 -0.47 -22.26 -39.54
N ASP A 50 -0.87 -22.36 -40.81
CA ASP A 50 -2.10 -21.78 -41.35
C ASP A 50 -3.32 -22.41 -40.63
N ALA A 51 -4.09 -21.59 -39.90
CA ALA A 51 -5.48 -21.89 -39.57
C ALA A 51 -6.23 -20.57 -39.29
N ALA A 52 -6.88 -20.06 -40.34
CA ALA A 52 -7.82 -18.95 -40.26
C ALA A 52 -9.01 -19.29 -39.35
N MET A 53 -9.28 -18.43 -38.36
CA MET A 53 -10.53 -18.43 -37.60
C MET A 53 -11.51 -17.40 -38.18
N PRO A 54 -12.79 -17.75 -38.41
CA PRO A 54 -13.79 -16.79 -38.86
C PRO A 54 -14.28 -15.92 -37.70
N ALA A 55 -14.44 -14.63 -37.99
CA ALA A 55 -15.05 -13.64 -37.10
C ALA A 55 -16.51 -14.04 -36.77
N ALA A 56 -16.75 -14.40 -35.51
CA ALA A 56 -18.09 -14.60 -34.97
C ALA A 56 -18.68 -13.27 -34.50
N LYS A 57 -19.86 -12.97 -35.04
CA LYS A 57 -20.76 -11.87 -34.65
C LYS A 57 -21.16 -12.05 -33.18
N LEU A 58 -20.79 -11.12 -32.32
CA LEU A 58 -21.35 -11.00 -30.97
C LEU A 58 -22.80 -10.50 -31.08
N ALA A 59 -23.75 -11.43 -30.95
CA ALA A 59 -25.13 -11.11 -30.64
C ALA A 59 -25.24 -10.88 -29.13
N ASN A 60 -25.78 -9.73 -28.77
CA ASN A 60 -26.02 -9.27 -27.42
C ASN A 60 -27.40 -9.79 -26.98
N ASP A 61 -27.43 -10.98 -26.39
CA ASP A 61 -28.61 -11.49 -25.70
C ASP A 61 -28.41 -11.25 -24.20
N GLY A 62 -29.08 -10.20 -23.71
CA GLY A 62 -29.11 -9.87 -22.30
C GLY A 62 -29.94 -10.90 -21.52
N GLU A 63 -29.26 -11.87 -20.93
CA GLU A 63 -29.80 -12.59 -19.77
C GLU A 63 -29.49 -11.81 -18.50
N ALA A 64 -30.56 -11.48 -17.76
CA ALA A 64 -30.48 -10.85 -16.46
C ALA A 64 -29.73 -11.79 -15.49
N VAL A 65 -28.55 -11.34 -15.06
CA VAL A 65 -27.84 -11.91 -13.92
C VAL A 65 -28.77 -11.84 -12.71
N GLN A 66 -29.24 -12.98 -12.23
CA GLN A 66 -30.05 -13.05 -11.03
C GLN A 66 -29.24 -12.59 -9.81
N ASP A 67 -29.78 -11.62 -9.08
CA ASP A 67 -29.22 -11.06 -7.85
C ASP A 67 -28.79 -12.16 -6.88
N VAL A 68 -27.55 -12.07 -6.39
CA VAL A 68 -26.98 -12.94 -5.37
C VAL A 68 -27.42 -12.42 -3.98
N PRO A 69 -28.40 -13.03 -3.28
CA PRO A 69 -28.92 -12.46 -2.03
C PRO A 69 -28.12 -12.89 -0.81
N ALA A 70 -27.17 -13.82 -0.94
CA ALA A 70 -26.55 -14.48 0.22
C ALA A 70 -25.28 -13.79 0.75
N ALA A 71 -24.59 -12.97 -0.04
CA ALA A 71 -23.39 -12.25 0.42
C ALA A 71 -23.73 -10.94 1.16
N ALA A 72 -24.92 -10.38 0.92
CA ALA A 72 -25.34 -9.11 1.52
C ALA A 72 -25.71 -9.23 3.02
N GLU A 73 -26.17 -10.39 3.48
CA GLU A 73 -26.48 -10.60 4.91
C GLU A 73 -25.24 -10.88 5.78
N ALA A 74 -24.11 -11.27 5.18
CA ALA A 74 -22.83 -11.39 5.91
C ALA A 74 -22.23 -10.02 6.32
N GLY A 75 -22.77 -8.91 5.81
CA GLY A 75 -22.35 -7.55 6.18
C GLY A 75 -22.73 -7.12 7.61
N ALA A 76 -23.55 -7.89 8.33
CA ALA A 76 -24.09 -7.50 9.64
C ALA A 76 -23.17 -7.84 10.85
N LEU A 77 -22.00 -8.46 10.64
CA LEU A 77 -21.06 -8.80 11.73
C LEU A 77 -19.67 -8.15 11.57
N GLN A 78 -19.58 -6.95 10.97
CA GLN A 78 -18.33 -6.16 11.03
C GLN A 78 -18.21 -5.41 12.35
N THR A 79 -17.90 -6.13 13.42
CA THR A 79 -17.25 -5.54 14.62
C THR A 79 -15.81 -6.02 14.68
N SER A 80 -15.04 -5.75 13.61
CA SER A 80 -13.58 -5.86 13.64
C SER A 80 -13.07 -4.99 14.79
N ILE A 81 -12.12 -5.49 15.59
CA ILE A 81 -11.51 -4.76 16.72
C ILE A 81 -10.89 -3.41 16.27
N ALA A 82 -10.60 -3.26 14.97
CA ALA A 82 -10.19 -2.01 14.35
C ALA A 82 -11.23 -0.86 14.44
N SER A 83 -12.49 -1.18 14.78
CA SER A 83 -13.61 -0.23 14.82
C SER A 83 -13.91 0.39 16.19
N ARG A 84 -12.96 0.36 17.15
CA ARG A 84 -13.13 1.22 18.33
C ARG A 84 -13.31 2.66 17.86
N PRO A 85 -14.40 3.36 18.23
CA PRO A 85 -14.63 4.72 17.78
C PRO A 85 -13.46 5.60 18.20
N ARG A 86 -12.63 6.01 17.24
CA ARG A 86 -11.65 7.09 17.44
C ARG A 86 -12.36 8.40 17.23
N ALA A 87 -11.85 9.46 17.86
CA ALA A 87 -12.33 10.79 17.51
C ALA A 87 -11.98 11.05 16.04
N GLN A 88 -12.90 11.64 15.29
CA GLN A 88 -12.63 12.04 13.91
C GLN A 88 -11.39 12.93 13.88
N GLY A 89 -10.46 12.64 12.97
CA GLY A 89 -9.15 13.31 12.89
C GLY A 89 -8.02 12.63 13.67
N GLU A 90 -8.26 11.49 14.33
CA GLU A 90 -7.20 10.71 14.99
C GLU A 90 -6.78 9.49 14.15
N THR A 91 -5.48 9.39 13.86
CA THR A 91 -4.87 8.29 13.09
C THR A 91 -4.51 7.12 13.99
N THR A 92 -4.10 5.99 13.40
CA THR A 92 -3.54 4.83 14.11
C THR A 92 -2.03 4.91 14.33
N SER A 93 -1.36 5.93 13.80
CA SER A 93 0.05 6.23 14.07
C SER A 93 0.36 6.43 15.56
N ARG A 94 1.53 5.91 15.99
CA ARG A 94 2.07 6.09 17.35
C ARG A 94 2.73 7.47 17.54
N VAL A 95 3.18 8.09 16.46
CA VAL A 95 4.00 9.32 16.46
C VAL A 95 3.28 10.52 15.86
N LEU A 96 2.32 10.30 14.96
CA LEU A 96 1.49 11.33 14.31
C LEU A 96 -0.01 11.12 14.56
N PRO A 97 -0.48 11.12 15.82
CA PRO A 97 -1.89 10.82 16.13
C PRO A 97 -2.87 11.85 15.55
N ARG A 98 -2.40 13.06 15.23
CA ARG A 98 -3.17 14.16 14.64
C ARG A 98 -2.28 14.92 13.65
N PRO A 99 -2.23 14.52 12.38
CA PRO A 99 -1.30 15.10 11.42
C PRO A 99 -1.60 16.58 11.17
N ILE A 100 -0.53 17.35 10.97
CA ILE A 100 -0.57 18.79 10.71
C ILE A 100 0.13 19.06 9.39
N GLY A 101 -0.68 19.28 8.35
CA GLY A 101 -0.19 19.66 7.02
C GLY A 101 0.16 18.48 6.13
N TRP A 102 0.51 18.79 4.88
CA TRP A 102 0.63 17.81 3.80
C TRP A 102 1.77 16.82 4.01
N GLN A 103 2.88 17.23 4.64
CA GLN A 103 4.04 16.35 4.86
C GLN A 103 3.70 15.15 5.74
N GLU A 104 2.82 15.35 6.71
CA GLU A 104 2.39 14.31 7.65
C GLU A 104 1.23 13.50 7.07
N GLU A 105 0.27 14.18 6.44
CA GLU A 105 -0.86 13.50 5.78
C GLU A 105 -0.42 12.61 4.62
N GLY A 106 0.60 13.02 3.85
CA GLY A 106 1.11 12.30 2.68
C GLY A 106 1.63 10.90 3.02
N ILE A 107 2.47 10.78 4.04
CA ILE A 107 3.01 9.49 4.49
C ILE A 107 1.94 8.63 5.20
N LEU A 108 1.02 9.26 5.93
CA LEU A 108 -0.05 8.54 6.63
C LEU A 108 -1.08 7.91 5.69
N LEU A 109 -1.28 8.47 4.50
CA LEU A 109 -2.28 8.00 3.55
C LEU A 109 -2.10 6.51 3.22
N PRO A 110 -0.92 6.03 2.75
CA PRO A 110 -0.68 4.60 2.57
C PRO A 110 -0.59 3.84 3.91
N HIS A 111 0.04 4.42 4.94
CA HIS A 111 0.31 3.71 6.21
C HIS A 111 -0.96 3.32 6.97
N GLU A 112 -1.98 4.18 6.96
CA GLU A 112 -3.26 3.86 7.60
C GLU A 112 -4.00 2.73 6.86
N GLY A 113 -3.84 2.64 5.54
CA GLY A 113 -4.30 1.49 4.75
C GLY A 113 -3.58 0.19 5.14
N ILE A 114 -2.26 0.23 5.32
CA ILE A 114 -1.46 -0.93 5.75
C ILE A 114 -1.85 -1.36 7.17
N ARG A 115 -1.99 -0.41 8.10
CA ARG A 115 -2.42 -0.70 9.47
C ARG A 115 -3.83 -1.31 9.53
N PHE A 116 -4.74 -0.84 8.67
CA PHE A 116 -6.03 -1.47 8.52
C PHE A 116 -5.88 -2.96 8.14
N MET A 117 -5.12 -3.28 7.08
CA MET A 117 -4.96 -4.68 6.68
C MET A 117 -4.19 -5.53 7.71
N MET A 118 -3.23 -4.95 8.45
CA MET A 118 -2.57 -5.65 9.57
C MET A 118 -3.55 -6.01 10.68
N GLY A 119 -4.51 -5.12 10.95
CA GLY A 119 -5.62 -5.38 11.86
C GLY A 119 -6.47 -6.55 11.38
N GLU A 120 -6.84 -6.55 10.10
CA GLU A 120 -7.62 -7.64 9.49
C GLU A 120 -6.85 -8.97 9.50
N LEU A 121 -5.55 -8.98 9.21
CA LEU A 121 -4.72 -10.19 9.28
C LEU A 121 -4.65 -10.74 10.72
N SER A 122 -4.42 -9.86 11.69
CA SER A 122 -4.36 -10.23 13.11
C SER A 122 -5.68 -10.83 13.60
N GLU A 123 -6.78 -10.21 13.22
CA GLU A 123 -8.12 -10.68 13.58
C GLU A 123 -8.45 -12.00 12.88
N ALA A 124 -8.19 -12.10 11.58
CA ALA A 124 -8.38 -13.29 10.78
C ALA A 124 -7.71 -14.51 11.42
N VAL A 125 -6.41 -14.44 11.74
CA VAL A 125 -5.71 -15.58 12.36
C VAL A 125 -6.21 -15.89 13.76
N ARG A 126 -6.73 -14.90 14.49
CA ARG A 126 -7.29 -15.07 15.84
C ARG A 126 -8.60 -15.85 15.82
N VAL A 127 -9.51 -15.53 14.90
CA VAL A 127 -10.87 -16.10 14.83
C VAL A 127 -10.99 -17.31 13.92
N MET A 128 -10.00 -17.55 13.06
CA MET A 128 -10.07 -18.63 12.06
C MET A 128 -10.20 -20.02 12.70
N ASP A 129 -11.16 -20.81 12.20
CA ASP A 129 -11.18 -22.26 12.44
C ASP A 129 -10.07 -22.95 11.65
N ALA A 130 -9.11 -23.54 12.37
CA ALA A 130 -7.99 -24.24 11.78
C ALA A 130 -8.38 -25.50 11.01
N LYS A 131 -9.54 -26.11 11.27
CA LYS A 131 -9.89 -27.44 10.72
C LYS A 131 -10.30 -27.37 9.26
N ALA A 132 -11.05 -26.34 8.87
CA ALA A 132 -11.57 -26.19 7.52
C ALA A 132 -10.47 -25.82 6.52
N ALA A 133 -10.21 -26.69 5.53
CA ALA A 133 -9.19 -26.46 4.50
C ALA A 133 -9.44 -25.17 3.70
N TRP A 134 -10.70 -24.92 3.34
CA TRP A 134 -11.10 -23.77 2.54
C TRP A 134 -10.87 -22.43 3.25
N LYS A 135 -10.84 -22.40 4.60
CA LYS A 135 -10.50 -21.17 5.34
C LYS A 135 -9.03 -20.80 5.16
N TRP A 136 -8.14 -21.79 5.13
CA TRP A 136 -6.74 -21.57 4.78
C TRP A 136 -6.56 -21.11 3.34
N GLU A 137 -7.31 -21.69 2.39
CA GLU A 137 -7.30 -21.26 0.99
C GLU A 137 -7.77 -19.81 0.85
N ASN A 138 -8.85 -19.43 1.52
CA ASN A 138 -9.37 -18.06 1.50
C ASN A 138 -8.39 -17.07 2.14
N LEU A 139 -7.80 -17.41 3.29
CA LEU A 139 -6.81 -16.55 3.94
C LEU A 139 -5.52 -16.43 3.11
N ALA A 140 -5.02 -17.53 2.53
CA ALA A 140 -3.86 -17.51 1.64
C ALA A 140 -4.13 -16.66 0.39
N THR A 141 -5.33 -16.78 -0.20
CA THR A 141 -5.75 -15.96 -1.35
C THR A 141 -5.81 -14.49 -0.97
N TRP A 142 -6.44 -14.13 0.15
CA TRP A 142 -6.49 -12.74 0.60
C TRP A 142 -5.10 -12.18 0.89
N TYR A 143 -4.26 -12.97 1.57
CA TYR A 143 -2.91 -12.57 1.92
C TYR A 143 -2.08 -12.31 0.66
N GLN A 144 -2.10 -13.22 -0.31
CA GLN A 144 -1.36 -13.06 -1.56
C GLN A 144 -1.92 -11.93 -2.43
N ASP A 145 -3.22 -11.95 -2.73
CA ASP A 145 -3.84 -11.07 -3.72
C ASP A 145 -3.94 -9.62 -3.23
N TYR A 146 -4.00 -9.38 -1.91
CA TYR A 146 -4.22 -8.05 -1.36
C TYR A 146 -3.10 -7.61 -0.42
N PHE A 147 -2.89 -8.32 0.70
CA PHE A 147 -1.94 -7.85 1.72
C PHE A 147 -0.51 -7.80 1.19
N TYR A 148 -0.06 -8.90 0.58
CA TYR A 148 1.31 -9.11 0.12
C TYR A 148 1.67 -8.12 -0.99
N ASP A 149 0.86 -8.07 -2.04
CA ASP A 149 1.09 -7.20 -3.20
C ASP A 149 1.09 -5.72 -2.79
N VAL A 150 0.12 -5.27 -1.98
CA VAL A 150 0.00 -3.85 -1.60
C VAL A 150 1.21 -3.39 -0.77
N VAL A 151 1.63 -4.18 0.21
CA VAL A 151 2.78 -3.81 1.07
C VAL A 151 4.09 -3.86 0.30
N HIS A 152 4.29 -4.85 -0.59
CA HIS A 152 5.49 -4.91 -1.44
C HIS A 152 5.60 -3.68 -2.34
N HIS A 153 4.52 -3.32 -3.02
CA HIS A 153 4.54 -2.18 -3.93
C HIS A 153 4.70 -0.83 -3.20
N HIS A 154 4.19 -0.71 -1.98
CA HIS A 154 4.43 0.46 -1.14
C HIS A 154 5.93 0.65 -0.88
N HIS A 155 6.61 -0.35 -0.31
CA HIS A 155 8.05 -0.24 -0.02
C HIS A 155 8.91 -0.19 -1.30
N GLU A 156 8.50 -0.86 -2.38
CA GLU A 156 9.19 -0.72 -3.68
C GLU A 156 9.13 0.72 -4.20
N GLY A 157 7.96 1.38 -4.08
CA GLY A 157 7.80 2.78 -4.43
C GLY A 157 8.70 3.70 -3.60
N GLU A 158 8.88 3.38 -2.32
CA GLU A 158 9.79 4.11 -1.45
C GLU A 158 11.24 3.95 -1.89
N GLU A 159 11.72 2.71 -1.98
CA GLU A 159 13.11 2.38 -2.30
C GLU A 159 13.53 2.86 -3.70
N GLN A 160 12.65 2.71 -4.69
CA GLN A 160 12.99 2.99 -6.09
C GLN A 160 12.73 4.45 -6.50
N ILE A 161 11.83 5.16 -5.82
CA ILE A 161 11.38 6.49 -6.27
C ILE A 161 11.47 7.52 -5.14
N TYR A 162 10.78 7.29 -4.01
CA TYR A 162 10.61 8.32 -2.98
C TYR A 162 11.90 8.62 -2.20
N PHE A 163 12.60 7.59 -1.72
CA PHE A 163 13.86 7.73 -0.98
C PHE A 163 14.99 8.34 -1.82
N PRO A 164 15.21 7.92 -3.08
CA PRO A 164 16.16 8.61 -3.97
C PRO A 164 15.84 10.10 -4.14
N TRP A 165 14.57 10.47 -4.25
CA TRP A 165 14.16 11.88 -4.35
C TRP A 165 14.45 12.65 -3.05
N LEU A 166 14.12 12.11 -1.88
CA LEU A 166 14.44 12.73 -0.59
C LEU A 166 15.95 12.92 -0.39
N GLN A 167 16.78 11.98 -0.85
CA GLN A 167 18.24 12.04 -0.79
C GLN A 167 18.85 13.19 -1.62
N THR A 168 18.09 13.82 -2.51
CA THR A 168 18.57 14.99 -3.26
C THR A 168 18.79 16.23 -2.37
N ARG A 169 18.11 16.30 -1.21
CA ARG A 169 18.21 17.43 -0.25
C ARG A 169 18.36 17.00 1.21
N GLY A 170 18.41 15.70 1.49
CA GLY A 170 18.49 15.15 2.85
C GLY A 170 19.38 13.91 2.93
N THR A 171 19.57 13.39 4.15
CA THR A 171 20.24 12.11 4.38
C THR A 171 19.26 11.17 5.06
N ILE A 172 18.93 10.07 4.38
CA ILE A 172 18.10 9.01 4.96
C ILE A 172 19.02 8.12 5.82
N PRO A 173 18.69 7.90 7.11
CA PRO A 173 19.43 6.95 7.93
C PRO A 173 19.40 5.57 7.30
N ALA A 174 20.57 4.91 7.22
CA ALA A 174 20.71 3.59 6.61
C ALA A 174 19.78 2.52 7.22
N LYS A 175 19.34 2.72 8.47
CA LYS A 175 18.42 1.82 9.15
C LYS A 175 17.07 1.69 8.44
N ILE A 176 16.47 2.79 7.97
CA ILE A 176 15.13 2.79 7.37
C ILE A 176 15.06 1.83 6.18
N ALA A 177 16.00 1.96 5.24
CA ALA A 177 16.08 1.08 4.07
C ALA A 177 16.58 -0.33 4.42
N ALA A 178 17.34 -0.50 5.52
CA ALA A 178 17.87 -1.80 5.92
C ALA A 178 16.82 -2.72 6.58
N ASP A 179 15.73 -2.15 7.10
CA ASP A 179 14.66 -2.92 7.74
C ASP A 179 13.70 -3.57 6.71
N HIS A 180 13.52 -2.97 5.52
CA HIS A 180 12.64 -3.49 4.46
C HIS A 180 12.93 -4.96 4.08
N PRO A 181 14.17 -5.39 3.81
CA PRO A 181 14.46 -6.78 3.46
C PRO A 181 14.11 -7.80 4.56
N GLU A 182 14.10 -7.41 5.83
CA GLU A 182 13.69 -8.29 6.94
C GLU A 182 12.17 -8.43 7.00
N LEU A 183 11.44 -7.32 6.80
CA LEU A 183 9.98 -7.32 6.71
C LEU A 183 9.50 -8.13 5.49
N MET A 184 10.14 -8.00 4.32
CA MET A 184 9.75 -8.77 3.13
C MET A 184 9.97 -10.27 3.33
N ARG A 185 11.08 -10.66 3.97
CA ARG A 185 11.32 -12.07 4.37
C ARG A 185 10.24 -12.58 5.32
N ALA A 186 9.79 -11.77 6.26
CA ALA A 186 8.69 -12.14 7.16
C ALA A 186 7.38 -12.38 6.41
N MET A 187 7.13 -11.59 5.37
CA MET A 187 5.95 -11.77 4.53
C MET A 187 6.03 -13.01 3.65
N ASP A 188 7.20 -13.32 3.08
CA ASP A 188 7.45 -14.57 2.36
C ASP A 188 7.18 -15.79 3.25
N GLU A 189 7.70 -15.79 4.48
CA GLU A 189 7.46 -16.86 5.45
C GLU A 189 5.97 -17.04 5.75
N LEU A 190 5.24 -15.94 6.00
CA LEU A 190 3.80 -15.97 6.25
C LEU A 190 3.02 -16.51 5.05
N ARG A 191 3.33 -16.06 3.82
CA ARG A 191 2.74 -16.59 2.58
C ARG A 191 2.88 -18.11 2.53
N ASP A 192 4.10 -18.60 2.75
CA ASP A 192 4.43 -20.02 2.62
C ASP A 192 3.74 -20.85 3.72
N MET A 193 3.66 -20.32 4.95
CA MET A 193 2.93 -20.95 6.05
C MET A 193 1.43 -21.06 5.75
N LEU A 194 0.82 -19.99 5.23
CA LEU A 194 -0.60 -19.97 4.90
C LEU A 194 -0.94 -20.94 3.75
N ALA A 195 -0.13 -20.94 2.68
CA ALA A 195 -0.26 -21.90 1.59
C ALA A 195 -0.11 -23.35 2.07
N THR A 196 0.84 -23.61 2.97
CA THR A 196 1.06 -24.94 3.56
C THR A 196 -0.13 -25.41 4.39
N GLY A 197 -0.82 -24.52 5.10
CA GLY A 197 -1.93 -24.89 5.96
C GLY A 197 -3.14 -25.47 5.22
N ALA A 198 -3.40 -24.98 3.99
CA ALA A 198 -4.42 -25.57 3.12
C ALA A 198 -4.12 -27.05 2.80
N LEU A 199 -2.84 -27.40 2.61
CA LEU A 199 -2.39 -28.74 2.23
C LEU A 199 -2.23 -29.71 3.41
N LYS A 200 -2.14 -29.21 4.65
CA LYS A 200 -1.92 -30.05 5.83
C LYS A 200 -3.15 -30.89 6.22
N PRO A 201 -2.97 -32.08 6.82
CA PRO A 201 -4.05 -32.82 7.45
C PRO A 201 -4.74 -32.00 8.55
N ALA A 202 -6.05 -32.17 8.73
CA ALA A 202 -6.83 -31.40 9.71
C ALA A 202 -6.26 -31.46 11.15
N GLY A 203 -5.68 -32.61 11.54
CA GLY A 203 -5.04 -32.79 12.85
C GLY A 203 -3.76 -31.98 13.08
N GLU A 204 -3.09 -31.52 12.02
CA GLU A 204 -1.85 -30.73 12.10
C GLU A 204 -2.07 -29.22 11.96
N ARG A 205 -3.22 -28.80 11.40
CA ARG A 205 -3.50 -27.38 11.11
C ARG A 205 -3.58 -26.52 12.37
N ALA A 206 -4.04 -27.06 13.50
CA ALA A 206 -4.14 -26.31 14.75
C ALA A 206 -2.76 -25.88 15.27
N GLU A 207 -1.75 -26.78 15.19
CA GLU A 207 -0.38 -26.45 15.56
C GLU A 207 0.22 -25.41 14.62
N LEU A 208 -0.02 -25.55 13.30
CA LEU A 208 0.44 -24.56 12.33
C LEU A 208 -0.21 -23.19 12.58
N LEU A 209 -1.52 -23.13 12.87
CA LEU A 209 -2.19 -21.86 13.16
C LEU A 209 -1.61 -21.17 14.40
N ALA A 210 -1.21 -21.92 15.43
CA ALA A 210 -0.51 -21.34 16.58
C ALA A 210 0.81 -20.66 16.16
N LYS A 211 1.59 -21.29 15.28
CA LYS A 211 2.83 -20.71 14.73
C LYS A 211 2.55 -19.49 13.84
N VAL A 212 1.50 -19.55 13.02
CA VAL A 212 1.07 -18.40 12.19
C VAL A 212 0.70 -17.22 13.09
N ARG A 213 -0.04 -17.43 14.17
CA ARG A 213 -0.42 -16.37 15.12
C ARG A 213 0.79 -15.71 15.76
N GLU A 214 1.76 -16.52 16.21
CA GLU A 214 3.02 -16.00 16.77
C GLU A 214 3.78 -15.17 15.72
N ARG A 215 3.89 -15.67 14.49
CA ARG A 215 4.59 -14.98 13.41
C ARG A 215 3.90 -13.67 13.00
N VAL A 216 2.57 -13.67 12.89
CA VAL A 216 1.76 -12.47 12.62
C VAL A 216 1.94 -11.44 13.73
N ALA A 217 1.90 -11.85 15.00
CA ALA A 217 2.08 -10.92 16.12
C ALA A 217 3.46 -10.25 16.10
N ALA A 218 4.52 -11.00 15.82
CA ALA A 218 5.87 -10.46 15.67
C ALA A 218 5.96 -9.50 14.46
N PHE A 219 5.49 -9.95 13.29
CA PHE A 219 5.51 -9.15 12.06
C PHE A 219 4.74 -7.83 12.21
N VAL A 220 3.56 -7.85 12.82
CA VAL A 220 2.75 -6.64 13.02
C VAL A 220 3.44 -5.65 13.96
N GLU A 221 4.12 -6.12 15.01
CA GLU A 221 4.89 -5.21 15.87
C GLU A 221 6.10 -4.61 15.14
N ASP A 222 6.85 -5.43 14.39
CA ASP A 222 7.99 -4.99 13.59
C ASP A 222 7.56 -3.93 12.55
N MET A 223 6.46 -4.20 11.83
CA MET A 223 5.91 -3.26 10.85
C MET A 223 5.40 -1.98 11.52
N HIS A 224 4.73 -2.07 12.68
CA HIS A 224 4.32 -0.86 13.41
C HIS A 224 5.50 0.01 13.83
N GLN A 225 6.59 -0.61 14.27
CA GLN A 225 7.82 0.11 14.62
C GLN A 225 8.42 0.77 13.38
N HIS A 226 8.53 0.03 12.28
CA HIS A 226 9.05 0.53 11.01
C HIS A 226 8.27 1.75 10.48
N LEU A 227 6.93 1.63 10.35
CA LEU A 227 6.08 2.73 9.89
C LEU A 227 6.18 3.97 10.81
N ALA A 228 6.36 3.78 12.12
CA ALA A 228 6.53 4.89 13.06
C ALA A 228 7.87 5.62 12.86
N GLU A 229 8.94 4.92 12.51
CA GLU A 229 10.24 5.53 12.23
C GLU A 229 10.19 6.40 10.97
N GLU A 230 9.52 5.91 9.92
CA GLU A 230 9.28 6.67 8.69
C GLU A 230 8.41 7.91 8.92
N GLU A 231 7.33 7.77 9.68
CA GLU A 231 6.43 8.87 10.03
C GLU A 231 7.10 9.96 10.87
N GLU A 232 8.09 9.61 11.69
CA GLU A 232 8.87 10.60 12.44
C GLU A 232 9.93 11.29 11.55
N LEU A 233 10.54 10.52 10.64
CA LEU A 233 11.66 10.96 9.82
C LEU A 233 11.23 11.73 8.56
N ILE A 234 10.34 11.17 7.74
CA ILE A 234 10.01 11.68 6.41
C ILE A 234 9.46 13.10 6.47
N PRO A 235 8.46 13.44 7.32
CA PRO A 235 7.96 14.79 7.41
C PRO A 235 9.03 15.80 7.84
N LYS A 236 9.98 15.37 8.68
CA LYS A 236 11.13 16.19 9.06
C LYS A 236 12.05 16.44 7.87
N LEU A 237 12.40 15.41 7.09
CA LEU A 237 13.23 15.56 5.89
C LEU A 237 12.56 16.45 4.84
N LEU A 238 11.25 16.32 4.65
CA LEU A 238 10.47 17.19 3.75
C LEU A 238 10.60 18.67 4.15
N ARG A 239 10.45 18.95 5.44
CA ARG A 239 10.57 20.32 5.99
C ARG A 239 12.00 20.86 5.92
N GLU A 240 12.99 20.08 6.35
CA GLU A 240 14.40 20.52 6.40
C GLU A 240 15.01 20.66 5.00
N GLY A 241 14.61 19.80 4.06
CA GLY A 241 15.02 19.86 2.66
C GLY A 241 14.31 20.95 1.85
N GLY A 242 13.32 21.65 2.44
CA GLY A 242 12.57 22.71 1.77
C GLY A 242 11.77 22.21 0.57
N PHE A 243 11.25 20.98 0.64
CA PHE A 243 10.38 20.42 -0.40
C PHE A 243 9.01 21.09 -0.38
N THR A 244 8.37 21.21 -1.55
CA THR A 244 6.99 21.71 -1.66
C THR A 244 5.97 20.60 -1.86
N HIS A 245 4.70 20.91 -1.61
CA HIS A 245 3.61 19.96 -1.81
C HIS A 245 3.46 19.56 -3.28
N GLU A 246 3.73 20.49 -4.20
CA GLU A 246 3.70 20.24 -5.64
C GLU A 246 4.84 19.32 -6.08
N GLU A 247 6.03 19.48 -5.49
CA GLU A 247 7.17 18.58 -5.75
C GLU A 247 6.85 17.16 -5.29
N GLU A 248 6.34 17.00 -4.06
CA GLU A 248 5.93 15.68 -3.56
C GLU A 248 4.80 15.08 -4.42
N GLY A 249 3.79 15.88 -4.78
CA GLY A 249 2.68 15.43 -5.60
C GLY A 249 3.12 14.84 -6.94
N ALA A 250 4.13 15.43 -7.59
CA ALA A 250 4.70 14.90 -8.83
C ALA A 250 5.40 13.54 -8.62
N ILE A 251 6.07 13.36 -7.48
CA ILE A 251 6.73 12.09 -7.12
C ILE A 251 5.69 11.03 -6.77
N VAL A 252 4.63 11.38 -6.06
CA VAL A 252 3.51 10.48 -5.77
C VAL A 252 2.81 10.07 -7.07
N GLU A 253 2.62 10.99 -8.01
CA GLU A 253 2.08 10.66 -9.34
C GLU A 253 2.99 9.67 -10.08
N GLN A 254 4.31 9.84 -10.00
CA GLN A 254 5.27 8.89 -10.58
C GLN A 254 5.17 7.50 -9.93
N ILE A 255 5.03 7.42 -8.60
CA ILE A 255 4.81 6.15 -7.88
C ILE A 255 3.49 5.51 -8.34
N MET A 256 2.40 6.29 -8.40
CA MET A 256 1.11 5.77 -8.86
C MET A 256 1.17 5.28 -10.32
N ALA A 257 1.93 5.94 -11.18
CA ALA A 257 2.11 5.58 -12.58
C ALA A 257 2.99 4.32 -12.77
N SER A 258 3.81 3.94 -11.79
CA SER A 258 4.58 2.69 -11.85
C SER A 258 3.72 1.47 -11.50
N LEU A 259 2.58 1.66 -10.84
CA LEU A 259 1.67 0.58 -10.48
C LEU A 259 0.91 0.06 -11.71
N SER A 260 0.81 -1.26 -11.81
CA SER A 260 -0.09 -1.88 -12.78
C SER A 260 -1.56 -1.56 -12.45
N LEU A 261 -2.45 -1.66 -13.43
CA LEU A 261 -3.88 -1.44 -13.20
C LEU A 261 -4.46 -2.43 -12.17
N ASP A 262 -3.96 -3.66 -12.14
CA ASP A 262 -4.36 -4.67 -11.15
C ASP A 262 -3.89 -4.30 -9.74
N THR A 263 -2.63 -3.87 -9.61
CA THR A 263 -2.08 -3.37 -8.35
C THR A 263 -2.85 -2.16 -7.84
N LEU A 264 -3.19 -1.22 -8.73
CA LEU A 264 -3.95 -0.01 -8.37
C LEU A 264 -5.37 -0.35 -7.93
N LYS A 265 -6.02 -1.33 -8.59
CA LYS A 265 -7.33 -1.87 -8.17
C LYS A 265 -7.30 -2.39 -6.73
N LYS A 266 -6.20 -3.01 -6.30
CA LYS A 266 -6.04 -3.57 -4.95
C LYS A 266 -5.66 -2.50 -3.92
N THR A 267 -4.74 -1.60 -4.29
CA THR A 267 -4.14 -0.61 -3.39
C THR A 267 -5.10 0.55 -3.08
N LEU A 268 -5.72 1.13 -4.11
CA LEU A 268 -6.51 2.35 -3.94
C LEU A 268 -7.69 2.20 -2.98
N PRO A 269 -8.52 1.12 -3.03
CA PRO A 269 -9.60 0.94 -2.07
C PRO A 269 -9.12 0.79 -0.63
N VAL A 270 -7.99 0.13 -0.39
CA VAL A 270 -7.39 -0.03 0.94
C VAL A 270 -6.96 1.32 1.50
N VAL A 271 -6.24 2.11 0.69
CA VAL A 271 -5.79 3.45 1.06
C VAL A 271 -6.98 4.37 1.38
N LEU A 272 -7.99 4.39 0.52
CA LEU A 272 -9.18 5.21 0.72
C LEU A 272 -10.01 4.75 1.92
N HIS A 273 -10.05 3.44 2.20
CA HIS A 273 -10.69 2.92 3.39
C HIS A 273 -9.98 3.39 4.66
N GLY A 274 -8.65 3.27 4.72
CA GLY A 274 -7.85 3.83 5.82
C GLY A 274 -8.07 5.33 5.97
N PHE A 275 -8.03 6.08 4.86
CA PHE A 275 -8.24 7.53 4.85
C PHE A 275 -9.62 7.93 5.39
N LYS A 276 -10.68 7.23 4.95
CA LYS A 276 -12.04 7.42 5.46
C LYS A 276 -12.14 7.22 6.97
N LEU A 277 -11.46 6.22 7.53
CA LEU A 277 -11.54 5.91 8.96
C LEU A 277 -11.00 7.04 9.86
N TRP A 278 -9.93 7.73 9.45
CA TRP A 278 -9.33 8.79 10.27
C TRP A 278 -9.71 10.21 9.81
N ALA A 279 -9.73 10.47 8.50
CA ALA A 279 -10.01 11.80 7.95
C ALA A 279 -11.52 12.07 7.75
N GLY A 280 -12.33 11.02 7.71
CA GLY A 280 -13.77 11.08 7.51
C GLY A 280 -14.20 10.95 6.04
N GLU A 281 -15.49 10.63 5.84
CA GLU A 281 -16.06 10.34 4.52
C GLU A 281 -15.92 11.49 3.54
N GLU A 282 -16.25 12.72 3.96
CA GLU A 282 -16.22 13.90 3.10
C GLU A 282 -14.82 14.15 2.50
N ARG A 283 -13.75 13.97 3.30
CA ARG A 283 -12.38 14.12 2.82
C ARG A 283 -11.98 13.01 1.84
N ALA A 284 -12.38 11.77 2.11
CA ALA A 284 -12.12 10.65 1.20
C ALA A 284 -12.87 10.80 -0.14
N GLU A 285 -14.11 11.26 -0.11
CA GLU A 285 -14.90 11.56 -1.32
C GLU A 285 -14.29 12.71 -2.12
N ALA A 286 -13.86 13.78 -1.44
CA ALA A 286 -13.17 14.90 -2.08
C ALA A 286 -11.87 14.45 -2.76
N PHE A 287 -11.06 13.62 -2.10
CA PHE A 287 -9.86 13.03 -2.70
C PHE A 287 -10.20 12.29 -4.00
N VAL A 288 -11.22 11.43 -3.98
CA VAL A 288 -11.66 10.68 -5.17
C VAL A 288 -12.17 11.61 -6.27
N ALA A 289 -12.89 12.66 -5.91
CA ALA A 289 -13.51 13.57 -6.87
C ALA A 289 -12.48 14.51 -7.54
N GLU A 290 -11.51 15.00 -6.77
CA GLU A 290 -10.62 16.09 -7.15
C GLU A 290 -9.22 15.63 -7.60
N LEU A 291 -8.70 14.54 -7.03
CA LEU A 291 -7.32 14.11 -7.27
C LEU A 291 -7.19 12.91 -8.21
N LEU A 292 -8.22 12.06 -8.31
CA LEU A 292 -8.15 10.90 -9.20
C LEU A 292 -8.49 11.26 -10.65
N PRO A 293 -7.67 10.81 -11.63
CA PRO A 293 -8.01 10.94 -13.05
C PRO A 293 -9.36 10.29 -13.37
N LEU A 294 -10.13 10.88 -14.28
CA LEU A 294 -11.49 10.44 -14.61
C LEU A 294 -11.62 8.93 -14.90
N PRO A 295 -10.73 8.29 -15.70
CA PRO A 295 -10.81 6.85 -15.93
C PRO A 295 -10.67 6.02 -14.65
N ILE A 296 -9.73 6.40 -13.77
CA ILE A 296 -9.49 5.73 -12.49
C ILE A 296 -10.68 5.91 -11.56
N ARG A 297 -11.24 7.11 -11.49
CA ARG A 297 -12.45 7.39 -10.70
C ARG A 297 -13.63 6.52 -11.13
N LEU A 298 -13.85 6.38 -12.44
CA LEU A 298 -14.92 5.51 -12.97
C LEU A 298 -14.67 4.04 -12.63
N LEU A 299 -13.44 3.56 -12.76
CA LEU A 299 -13.10 2.17 -12.41
C LEU A 299 -13.28 1.90 -10.91
N TYR A 300 -12.83 2.84 -10.07
CA TYR A 300 -12.98 2.76 -8.62
C TYR A 300 -14.46 2.69 -8.21
N GLN A 301 -15.28 3.63 -8.69
CA GLN A 301 -16.67 3.74 -8.28
C GLN A 301 -17.54 2.56 -8.73
N ASN A 302 -17.30 2.02 -9.93
CA ASN A 302 -18.17 1.01 -10.53
C ASN A 302 -17.68 -0.43 -10.31
N PHE A 303 -16.38 -0.65 -10.04
CA PHE A 303 -15.80 -2.00 -10.00
C PHE A 303 -14.92 -2.23 -8.78
N TRP A 304 -13.95 -1.37 -8.51
CA TRP A 304 -12.93 -1.69 -7.49
C TRP A 304 -13.45 -1.57 -6.06
N SER A 305 -14.31 -0.59 -5.79
CA SER A 305 -15.00 -0.50 -4.50
C SER A 305 -15.85 -1.74 -4.23
N VAL A 306 -16.54 -2.26 -5.26
CA VAL A 306 -17.36 -3.47 -5.18
C VAL A 306 -16.47 -4.70 -4.93
N ASP A 307 -15.37 -4.85 -5.65
CA ASP A 307 -14.39 -5.93 -5.44
C ASP A 307 -13.80 -5.88 -4.02
N PHE A 308 -13.45 -4.69 -3.54
CA PHE A 308 -12.97 -4.51 -2.18
C PHE A 308 -14.02 -4.96 -1.14
N GLN A 309 -15.27 -4.54 -1.30
CA GLN A 309 -16.33 -4.93 -0.37
C GLN A 309 -16.67 -6.42 -0.44
N GLN A 310 -16.78 -7.00 -1.63
CA GLN A 310 -17.28 -8.36 -1.82
C GLN A 310 -16.19 -9.43 -1.74
N ARG A 311 -15.01 -9.15 -2.30
CA ARG A 311 -13.90 -10.12 -2.37
C ARG A 311 -12.89 -9.87 -1.28
N HIS A 312 -12.31 -8.68 -1.17
CA HIS A 312 -11.31 -8.41 -0.13
C HIS A 312 -11.90 -8.63 1.27
N LEU A 313 -12.92 -7.86 1.65
CA LEU A 313 -13.53 -7.97 2.98
C LEU A 313 -14.29 -9.29 3.15
N GLY A 314 -14.87 -9.83 2.07
CA GLY A 314 -15.56 -11.11 2.13
C GLY A 314 -14.63 -12.29 2.44
N LEU A 315 -13.40 -12.31 1.90
CA LEU A 315 -12.43 -13.37 2.16
C LEU A 315 -12.08 -13.44 3.64
N VAL A 316 -11.75 -12.31 4.28
CA VAL A 316 -11.46 -12.26 5.72
C VAL A 316 -12.69 -12.52 6.58
N ALA A 317 -13.86 -12.02 6.18
CA ALA A 317 -15.13 -12.27 6.88
C ALA A 317 -15.60 -13.73 6.79
N SER A 318 -15.04 -14.54 5.87
CA SER A 318 -15.35 -15.97 5.76
C SER A 318 -14.59 -16.87 6.74
N LEU A 319 -13.60 -16.31 7.46
CA LEU A 319 -12.69 -17.07 8.31
C LEU A 319 -13.21 -17.42 9.72
N PRO A 320 -14.06 -16.61 10.39
CA PRO A 320 -14.54 -16.92 11.75
C PRO A 320 -15.10 -18.33 11.89
N GLU A 321 -14.95 -18.94 13.07
CA GLU A 321 -15.33 -20.34 13.34
C GLU A 321 -16.79 -20.62 12.98
N GLU A 322 -17.69 -19.67 13.23
CA GLU A 322 -19.13 -19.73 12.98
C GLU A 322 -19.54 -19.78 11.49
N VAL A 323 -18.62 -19.52 10.57
CA VAL A 323 -18.89 -19.62 9.13
C VAL A 323 -18.62 -21.05 8.66
N ASP A 324 -19.67 -21.81 8.39
CA ASP A 324 -19.60 -23.24 8.07
C ASP A 324 -19.53 -23.54 6.56
N VAL A 325 -19.84 -22.56 5.71
CA VAL A 325 -19.87 -22.70 4.25
C VAL A 325 -18.83 -21.80 3.60
N ASN A 326 -18.14 -22.30 2.57
CA ASN A 326 -17.23 -21.45 1.79
C ASN A 326 -18.03 -20.54 0.85
N PRO A 327 -18.10 -19.22 1.08
CA PRO A 327 -18.84 -18.32 0.19
C PRO A 327 -18.15 -18.11 -1.16
N PHE A 328 -16.87 -18.49 -1.28
CA PHE A 328 -16.05 -18.40 -2.49
C PHE A 328 -15.86 -19.76 -3.17
N ALA A 329 -16.48 -20.83 -2.68
CA ALA A 329 -16.57 -22.04 -3.47
C ALA A 329 -17.25 -21.66 -4.78
N SER A 330 -16.53 -21.77 -5.89
CA SER A 330 -17.14 -21.70 -7.21
C SER A 330 -18.31 -22.68 -7.15
N ARG A 331 -19.55 -22.19 -7.20
CA ARG A 331 -20.72 -23.05 -7.32
C ARG A 331 -20.42 -23.86 -8.56
N GLY A 332 -19.96 -25.10 -8.37
CA GLY A 332 -19.67 -25.98 -9.47
C GLY A 332 -20.94 -25.95 -10.28
N LEU A 333 -20.85 -25.39 -11.49
CA LEU A 333 -21.95 -25.36 -12.42
C LEU A 333 -22.43 -26.80 -12.43
N LEU A 334 -23.59 -27.04 -11.80
CA LEU A 334 -24.30 -28.30 -11.84
C LEU A 334 -24.81 -28.40 -13.28
N CYS A 335 -23.90 -28.59 -14.22
CA CYS A 335 -24.17 -29.12 -15.54
C CYS A 335 -24.45 -30.61 -15.32
N GLY A 336 -25.63 -30.89 -14.77
CA GLY A 336 -26.31 -32.18 -14.88
C GLY A 336 -27.11 -32.24 -16.17
#